data_AF-A0A7S4N3Y4-F1
#
_entry.id   AF-A0A7S4N3Y4-F1
#
_cell.length_a   1.000
_cell.length_b   1.000
_cell.length_c   1.000
_cell.angle_alpha   90.00
_cell.angle_beta   90.00
_cell.angle_gamma   90.00
#
_symmetry.space_group_name_H-M   'P 1'
#
loop_
_entity.id
_entity.type
_entity.pdbx_description
1 polymer ?
#
loop_
_entity_poly.entity_id
_entity_poly.type
_entity_poly.pdbx_seq_one_letter_code
_entity_poly.pdbx_strand_id
1 'polypeptide(L)'
;MIALGESMERTRREKFMGWYHSHPFDVGIHSHCFLSQTDISTQLQWQRAEDPHGNPFLAVVVDPLRSLAKNVPELKAFRVYPPEYNSSVPDECPDGSVVRDEQARLERWGSCWSRYYELEVEFFMSGSARNVMSILTQNFLWMRTLGSTQMLEAENRGRFPERVSAAAEKVRELDLTKQGAATAAGGGV
;
A
#
# COMPACT_ATOMS: atom_id res chain seq x y z
N MET A 1 -19.88 20.67 12.90
CA MET A 1 -19.42 20.02 11.66
C MET A 1 -20.19 20.47 10.41
N ILE A 2 -21.50 20.77 10.50
CA ILE A 2 -22.31 21.23 9.35
C ILE A 2 -21.79 22.56 8.74
N ALA A 3 -21.43 23.55 9.57
CA ALA A 3 -20.94 24.85 9.09
C ALA A 3 -19.61 24.79 8.32
N LEU A 4 -18.75 23.80 8.60
CA LEU A 4 -17.50 23.62 7.85
C LEU A 4 -17.77 22.98 6.50
N GLY A 5 -18.70 22.01 6.43
CA GLY A 5 -19.14 21.39 5.17
C GLY A 5 -19.72 22.43 4.20
N GLU A 6 -20.67 23.25 4.66
CA GLU A 6 -21.27 24.31 3.84
C GLU A 6 -20.25 25.38 3.40
N SER A 7 -19.27 25.71 4.26
CA SER A 7 -18.21 26.66 3.90
C SER A 7 -17.22 26.07 2.89
N MET A 8 -16.94 24.77 2.97
CA MET A 8 -16.08 24.08 2.01
C MET A 8 -16.74 23.99 0.64
N GLU A 9 -18.03 23.65 0.56
CA GLU A 9 -18.77 23.60 -0.72
C GLU A 9 -18.82 24.95 -1.45
N ARG A 10 -18.82 26.07 -0.70
CA ARG A 10 -18.79 27.43 -1.28
C ARG A 10 -17.42 27.84 -1.83
N THR A 11 -16.34 27.26 -1.32
CA THR A 11 -14.97 27.70 -1.62
C THR A 11 -14.18 26.70 -2.47
N ARG A 12 -14.52 25.42 -2.39
CA ARG A 12 -13.91 24.32 -3.13
C ARG A 12 -14.76 23.96 -4.33
N ARG A 13 -14.20 24.16 -5.52
CA ARG A 13 -14.83 23.82 -6.81
C ARG A 13 -14.35 22.46 -7.32
N GLU A 14 -13.46 21.81 -6.58
CA GLU A 14 -12.91 20.50 -6.89
C GLU A 14 -13.99 19.43 -6.79
N LYS A 15 -13.96 18.48 -7.74
CA LYS A 15 -14.88 17.35 -7.76
C LYS A 15 -14.29 16.18 -6.95
N PHE A 16 -15.15 15.24 -6.59
CA PHE A 16 -14.71 13.94 -6.10
C PHE A 16 -14.08 13.16 -7.27
N MET A 17 -12.81 12.79 -7.12
CA MET A 17 -12.02 12.16 -8.19
C MET A 17 -11.46 10.80 -7.77
N GLY A 18 -11.82 10.31 -6.59
CA GLY A 18 -11.30 9.05 -6.07
C GLY A 18 -11.51 8.87 -4.58
N TRP A 19 -10.95 7.79 -4.09
CA TRP A 19 -10.92 7.42 -2.68
C TRP A 19 -9.54 6.85 -2.32
N TYR A 20 -9.25 6.80 -1.03
CA TYR A 20 -8.04 6.17 -0.53
C TYR A 20 -8.34 5.34 0.71
N HIS A 21 -7.54 4.30 0.91
CA HIS A 21 -7.55 3.49 2.12
C HIS A 21 -6.14 3.01 2.46
N SER A 22 -6.00 2.39 3.63
CA SER A 22 -4.71 1.94 4.14
C SER A 22 -4.65 0.44 4.26
N HIS A 23 -3.50 -0.13 3.93
CA HIS A 23 -3.16 -1.54 4.10
C HIS A 23 -2.06 -1.67 5.16
N PRO A 24 -2.38 -1.64 6.47
CA PRO A 24 -1.40 -1.65 7.55
C PRO A 24 -0.94 -3.07 7.89
N PHE A 25 -0.37 -3.77 6.90
CA PHE A 25 0.19 -5.10 7.11
C PHE A 25 1.60 -5.03 7.69
N ASP A 26 2.04 -6.12 8.31
CA ASP A 26 3.40 -6.22 8.81
C ASP A 26 4.41 -6.09 7.66
N VAL A 27 5.49 -5.37 7.94
CA VAL A 27 6.48 -5.01 6.92
C VAL A 27 7.14 -6.27 6.35
N GLY A 28 6.70 -6.66 5.16
CA GLY A 28 7.26 -7.75 4.38
C GLY A 28 8.30 -7.31 3.34
N ILE A 29 8.70 -8.26 2.49
CA ILE A 29 9.62 -7.98 1.37
C ILE A 29 8.94 -7.05 0.36
N HIS A 30 7.67 -7.31 0.05
CA HIS A 30 6.89 -6.57 -0.94
C HIS A 30 6.03 -5.47 -0.30
N SER A 31 5.60 -4.53 -1.15
CA SER A 31 4.60 -3.53 -0.78
C SER A 31 3.24 -4.21 -0.69
N HIS A 32 2.46 -3.85 0.32
CA HIS A 32 1.08 -4.33 0.43
C HIS A 32 0.07 -3.36 -0.21
N CYS A 33 0.55 -2.36 -0.96
CA CYS A 33 -0.29 -1.51 -1.79
C CYS A 33 -0.76 -2.29 -3.03
N PHE A 34 -1.92 -2.95 -2.92
CA PHE A 34 -2.62 -3.64 -4.00
C PHE A 34 -4.14 -3.58 -3.74
N LEU A 35 -4.98 -3.95 -4.71
CA LEU A 35 -6.44 -3.99 -4.51
C LEU A 35 -6.92 -5.41 -4.21
N SER A 36 -7.66 -5.58 -3.11
CA SER A 36 -8.38 -6.81 -2.80
C SER A 36 -9.66 -6.92 -3.65
N GLN A 37 -10.33 -8.09 -3.61
CA GLN A 37 -11.61 -8.28 -4.30
C GLN A 37 -12.70 -7.29 -3.85
N THR A 38 -12.71 -6.94 -2.56
CA THR A 38 -13.64 -5.93 -2.02
C THR A 38 -13.32 -4.55 -2.59
N ASP A 39 -12.04 -4.17 -2.61
CA ASP A 39 -11.61 -2.88 -3.15
C ASP A 39 -11.95 -2.74 -4.63
N ILE A 40 -11.77 -3.81 -5.41
CA ILE A 40 -12.14 -3.85 -6.83
C ILE A 40 -13.64 -3.65 -7.01
N SER A 41 -14.46 -4.31 -6.18
CA SER A 41 -15.92 -4.21 -6.25
C SER A 41 -16.38 -2.76 -5.95
N THR A 42 -15.81 -2.15 -4.92
CA THR A 42 -16.06 -0.75 -4.56
C THR A 42 -15.59 0.21 -5.65
N GLN A 43 -14.37 0.02 -6.15
CA GLN A 43 -13.80 0.88 -7.19
C GLN A 43 -14.60 0.79 -8.50
N LEU A 44 -15.07 -0.40 -8.88
CA LEU A 44 -15.92 -0.57 -10.06
C LEU A 44 -17.28 0.13 -9.91
N GLN A 45 -17.87 0.09 -8.71
CA GLN A 45 -19.13 0.79 -8.42
C GLN A 45 -18.96 2.30 -8.59
N TRP A 46 -17.88 2.88 -8.03
CA TRP A 46 -17.61 4.31 -8.18
C TRP A 46 -17.26 4.71 -9.60
N GLN A 47 -16.40 3.95 -10.29
CA GLN A 47 -16.08 4.20 -11.70
C GLN A 47 -17.35 4.23 -12.57
N ARG A 48 -18.28 3.29 -12.38
CA ARG A 48 -19.55 3.26 -13.13
C ARG A 48 -20.45 4.46 -12.84
N ALA A 49 -20.43 4.99 -11.63
CA ALA A 49 -21.21 6.16 -11.25
C ALA A 49 -20.59 7.46 -11.79
N GLU A 50 -19.27 7.62 -11.70
CA GLU A 50 -18.59 8.90 -11.93
C GLU A 50 -17.98 9.05 -13.34
N ASP A 51 -17.49 7.98 -13.95
CA ASP A 51 -16.85 8.04 -15.27
C ASP A 51 -17.77 8.61 -16.37
N PRO A 52 -19.09 8.26 -16.44
CA PRO A 52 -20.00 8.84 -17.43
C PRO A 52 -20.21 10.36 -17.29
N HIS A 53 -19.94 10.92 -16.10
CA HIS A 53 -20.02 12.35 -15.83
C HIS A 53 -18.72 13.10 -16.15
N GLY A 54 -17.73 12.42 -16.74
CA GLY A 54 -16.42 12.99 -17.04
C GLY A 54 -15.53 13.14 -15.81
N ASN A 55 -15.80 12.40 -14.74
CA ASN A 55 -15.03 12.41 -13.50
C ASN A 55 -14.26 11.09 -13.37
N PRO A 56 -13.03 10.98 -13.90
CA PRO A 56 -12.26 9.75 -13.78
C PRO A 56 -12.01 9.42 -12.31
N PHE A 57 -12.51 8.26 -11.87
CA PHE A 57 -12.40 7.84 -10.47
C PHE A 57 -11.21 6.88 -10.27
N LEU A 58 -10.41 7.11 -9.23
CA LEU A 58 -9.22 6.31 -8.90
C LEU A 58 -9.19 5.88 -7.43
N ALA A 59 -8.48 4.79 -7.15
CA ALA A 59 -8.23 4.31 -5.79
C ALA A 59 -6.76 4.52 -5.42
N VAL A 60 -6.47 5.03 -4.23
CA VAL A 60 -5.11 5.12 -3.69
C VAL A 60 -4.96 4.21 -2.49
N VAL A 61 -3.95 3.34 -2.51
CA VAL A 61 -3.62 2.48 -1.36
C VAL A 61 -2.35 2.99 -0.71
N VAL A 62 -2.41 3.20 0.61
CA VAL A 62 -1.26 3.65 1.41
C VAL A 62 -0.83 2.55 2.37
N ASP A 63 0.47 2.26 2.43
CA ASP A 63 1.06 1.36 3.43
C ASP A 63 1.79 2.20 4.49
N PRO A 64 1.13 2.57 5.60
CA PRO A 64 1.72 3.47 6.60
C PRO A 64 2.89 2.82 7.36
N LEU A 65 2.83 1.51 7.60
CA LEU A 65 3.84 0.81 8.38
C LEU A 65 5.13 0.62 7.58
N ARG A 66 5.01 0.30 6.28
CA ARG A 66 6.15 0.29 5.37
C ARG A 66 6.70 1.69 5.12
N SER A 67 5.83 2.70 5.04
CA SER A 67 6.25 4.10 4.92
C SER A 67 7.12 4.52 6.10
N LEU A 68 6.70 4.15 7.32
CA LEU A 68 7.47 4.40 8.54
C LEU A 68 8.80 3.65 8.54
N ALA A 69 8.80 2.37 8.17
CA ALA A 69 10.00 1.54 8.15
C ALA A 69 11.04 1.98 7.10
N LYS A 70 10.60 2.50 5.94
CA LYS A 70 11.47 2.98 4.87
C LYS A 70 11.82 4.47 4.97
N ASN A 71 11.10 5.25 5.79
CA ASN A 71 11.13 6.72 5.79
C ASN A 71 10.80 7.37 4.45
N VAL A 72 10.03 6.67 3.61
CA VAL A 72 9.58 7.17 2.30
C VAL A 72 8.09 6.84 2.18
N PRO A 73 7.24 7.77 1.70
CA PRO A 73 5.82 7.48 1.52
C PRO A 73 5.64 6.32 0.53
N GLU A 74 5.12 5.21 1.03
CA GLU A 74 4.74 4.05 0.24
C GLU A 74 3.24 4.15 -0.04
N LEU A 75 2.92 4.60 -1.24
CA LEU A 75 1.56 4.70 -1.74
C LEU A 75 1.55 4.35 -3.23
N LYS A 76 0.42 3.82 -3.69
CA LYS A 76 0.19 3.49 -5.09
C LYS A 76 -1.23 3.87 -5.49
N ALA A 77 -1.38 4.29 -6.74
CA ALA A 77 -2.68 4.59 -7.32
C ALA A 77 -3.08 3.50 -8.32
N PHE A 78 -4.36 3.16 -8.33
CA PHE A 78 -4.89 2.07 -9.14
C PHE A 78 -6.19 2.46 -9.82
N ARG A 79 -6.43 1.80 -10.94
CA ARG A 79 -7.73 1.81 -11.62
C ARG A 79 -8.09 0.41 -12.09
N VAL A 80 -9.38 0.09 -12.04
CA VAL A 80 -9.92 -1.23 -12.36
C VAL A 80 -10.36 -1.27 -13.81
N TYR A 81 -10.06 -2.38 -14.49
CA TYR A 81 -10.52 -2.64 -15.85
C TYR A 81 -12.03 -2.86 -15.88
N PRO A 82 -12.73 -2.42 -16.95
CA PRO A 82 -14.12 -2.81 -17.17
C PRO A 82 -14.29 -4.33 -17.15
N PRO A 83 -15.41 -4.88 -16.67
CA PRO A 83 -15.58 -6.33 -16.55
C PRO A 83 -15.45 -7.08 -17.88
N GLU A 84 -15.80 -6.41 -18.97
CA GLU A 84 -15.76 -6.90 -20.34
C GLU A 84 -14.35 -6.90 -20.92
N TYR A 85 -13.42 -6.16 -20.31
CA TYR A 85 -12.03 -6.10 -20.71
C TYR A 85 -11.22 -7.21 -20.03
N ASN A 86 -10.47 -7.93 -20.84
CA ASN A 86 -9.41 -8.83 -20.39
C ASN A 86 -8.11 -8.40 -21.06
N SER A 87 -7.02 -8.36 -20.30
CA SER A 87 -5.71 -8.03 -20.85
C SER A 87 -5.33 -8.98 -21.97
N SER A 88 -4.82 -8.43 -23.07
CA SER A 88 -4.38 -9.18 -24.24
C SER A 88 -3.07 -9.94 -24.00
N VAL A 89 -2.29 -9.49 -23.01
CA VAL A 89 -1.02 -10.10 -22.60
C VAL A 89 -1.29 -11.08 -21.45
N PRO A 90 -0.99 -12.38 -21.61
CA PRO A 90 -1.06 -13.33 -20.51
C PRO A 90 -0.07 -12.95 -19.41
N ASP A 91 -0.50 -13.08 -18.15
CA ASP A 91 0.34 -12.87 -16.97
C ASP A 91 0.90 -11.43 -16.78
N GLU A 92 0.24 -10.44 -17.38
CA GLU A 92 0.54 -9.02 -17.16
C GLU A 92 0.12 -8.58 -15.76
N CYS A 93 1.10 -8.20 -14.95
CA CYS A 93 0.90 -7.71 -13.60
C CYS A 93 0.47 -6.23 -13.61
N PRO A 94 -0.12 -5.72 -12.51
CA PRO A 94 -0.56 -4.33 -12.43
C PRO A 94 0.51 -3.28 -12.75
N ASP A 95 1.78 -3.58 -12.54
CA ASP A 95 2.92 -2.69 -12.84
C ASP A 95 3.42 -2.77 -14.30
N GLY A 96 2.72 -3.52 -15.16
CA GLY A 96 3.10 -3.77 -16.55
C GLY A 96 4.20 -4.83 -16.72
N SER A 97 4.69 -5.44 -15.64
CA SER A 97 5.66 -6.54 -15.73
C SER A 97 4.97 -7.88 -16.01
N VAL A 98 5.66 -8.80 -16.68
CA VAL A 98 5.16 -10.16 -16.93
C VAL A 98 5.88 -11.13 -16.00
N VAL A 99 5.18 -11.66 -15.01
CA VAL A 99 5.71 -12.62 -14.04
C VAL A 99 5.03 -13.98 -14.25
N ARG A 100 5.80 -14.98 -14.68
CA ARG A 100 5.24 -16.32 -14.98
C ARG A 100 4.87 -17.12 -13.72
N ASP A 101 5.60 -16.90 -12.63
CA ASP A 101 5.33 -17.58 -11.37
C ASP A 101 3.99 -17.10 -10.77
N GLU A 102 3.07 -18.02 -10.53
CA GLU A 102 1.75 -17.73 -9.98
C GLU A 102 1.84 -17.37 -8.49
N GLN A 103 2.70 -18.06 -7.74
CA GLN A 103 2.80 -17.84 -6.30
C GLN A 103 3.36 -16.45 -6.00
N ALA A 104 4.43 -16.04 -6.71
CA ALA A 104 4.97 -14.69 -6.59
C ALA A 104 3.95 -13.59 -6.94
N ARG A 105 3.05 -13.84 -7.90
CA ARG A 105 1.99 -12.88 -8.26
C ARG A 105 0.94 -12.77 -7.16
N LEU A 106 0.47 -13.91 -6.65
CA LEU A 106 -0.51 -13.96 -5.57
C LEU A 106 0.00 -13.29 -4.30
N GLU A 107 1.27 -13.51 -3.94
CA GLU A 107 1.90 -12.91 -2.77
C GLU A 107 2.05 -11.39 -2.89
N ARG A 108 2.26 -10.86 -4.11
CA ARG A 108 2.54 -9.45 -4.34
C ARG A 108 1.30 -8.60 -4.65
N TRP A 109 0.33 -9.13 -5.39
CA TRP A 109 -0.83 -8.38 -5.89
C TRP A 109 -2.18 -9.00 -5.51
N GLY A 110 -2.16 -10.13 -4.78
CA GLY A 110 -3.36 -10.87 -4.40
C GLY A 110 -3.98 -11.66 -5.55
N SER A 111 -5.15 -12.24 -5.29
CA SER A 111 -5.87 -13.10 -6.24
C SER A 111 -6.41 -12.37 -7.47
N CYS A 112 -6.59 -11.05 -7.39
CA CYS A 112 -7.23 -10.27 -8.44
C CYS A 112 -6.25 -9.40 -9.24
N TRP A 113 -4.97 -9.78 -9.30
CA TRP A 113 -3.90 -9.04 -9.96
C TRP A 113 -4.17 -8.67 -11.42
N SER A 114 -4.97 -9.45 -12.15
CA SER A 114 -5.27 -9.22 -13.58
C SER A 114 -6.38 -8.20 -13.84
N ARG A 115 -7.03 -7.66 -12.80
CA ARG A 115 -8.26 -6.85 -12.93
C ARG A 115 -8.06 -5.36 -12.74
N TYR A 116 -6.84 -4.94 -12.43
CA TYR A 116 -6.50 -3.53 -12.24
C TYR A 116 -5.08 -3.26 -12.71
N TYR A 117 -4.77 -1.98 -12.90
CA TYR A 117 -3.44 -1.51 -13.27
C TYR A 117 -2.99 -0.38 -12.36
N GLU A 118 -1.67 -0.27 -12.20
CA GLU A 118 -0.99 0.75 -11.43
C GLU A 118 -0.82 2.02 -12.27
N LEU A 119 -1.09 3.16 -11.66
CA LEU A 119 -0.86 4.48 -12.23
C LEU A 119 0.44 5.06 -11.68
N GLU A 120 1.21 5.73 -12.53
CA GLU A 120 2.37 6.51 -12.10
C GLU A 120 1.92 7.67 -11.22
N VAL A 121 2.59 7.84 -10.08
CA VAL A 121 2.28 8.90 -9.11
C VAL A 121 3.40 9.92 -9.08
N GLU A 122 3.06 11.17 -9.36
CA GLU A 122 3.95 12.30 -9.23
C GLU A 122 3.46 13.25 -8.11
N PHE A 123 4.41 13.84 -7.38
CA PHE A 123 4.10 14.81 -6.33
C PHE A 123 4.37 16.22 -6.83
N PHE A 124 3.41 17.12 -6.59
CA PHE A 124 3.59 18.53 -6.84
C PHE A 124 3.41 19.35 -5.56
N MET A 125 4.07 20.49 -5.51
CA MET A 125 3.95 21.44 -4.39
C MET A 125 4.03 22.86 -4.95
N SER A 126 3.15 23.74 -4.48
CA SER A 126 3.16 25.14 -4.88
C SER A 126 4.39 25.87 -4.32
N GLY A 127 4.79 26.97 -4.97
CA GLY A 127 5.93 27.78 -4.51
C GLY A 127 5.73 28.32 -3.08
N SER A 128 4.53 28.78 -2.77
CA SER A 128 4.18 29.26 -1.42
C SER A 128 4.24 28.16 -0.37
N ALA A 129 3.72 26.96 -0.68
CA ALA A 129 3.81 25.82 0.23
C ALA A 129 5.27 25.40 0.47
N ARG A 130 6.11 25.42 -0.57
CA ARG A 130 7.54 25.15 -0.44
C ARG A 130 8.24 26.15 0.47
N ASN A 131 7.92 27.44 0.35
CA ASN A 131 8.48 28.49 1.20
C ASN A 131 8.09 28.27 2.68
N VAL A 132 6.81 27.99 2.95
CA VAL A 132 6.32 27.70 4.30
C VAL A 132 6.99 26.44 4.86
N MET A 133 7.09 25.37 4.08
CA MET A 133 7.75 24.14 4.49
C MET A 133 9.24 24.36 4.82
N SER A 134 9.93 25.19 4.03
CA SER A 134 11.33 25.56 4.28
C SER A 134 11.49 26.28 5.62
N ILE A 135 10.65 27.28 5.91
CA ILE A 135 10.66 28.03 7.18
C ILE A 135 10.36 27.10 8.35
N LEU A 136 9.37 26.21 8.21
CA LEU A 136 9.03 25.24 9.26
C LEU A 136 10.19 24.27 9.53
N THR A 137 10.84 23.79 8.48
CA THR A 137 11.96 22.87 8.56
C THR A 137 13.14 23.49 9.28
N GLN A 138 13.53 24.70 8.88
CA GLN A 138 14.68 25.43 9.42
C GLN A 138 14.47 25.86 10.89
N ASN A 139 13.26 26.28 11.25
CA ASN A 139 13.03 26.88 12.58
C ASN A 139 12.50 25.89 13.62
N PHE A 140 11.72 24.87 13.22
CA PHE A 140 10.96 24.06 14.17
C PHE A 140 11.15 22.56 14.01
N LEU A 141 11.22 22.04 12.78
CA LEU A 141 11.18 20.58 12.56
C LEU A 141 12.55 19.90 12.68
N TRP A 142 13.66 20.63 12.50
CA TRP A 142 15.01 20.04 12.56
C TRP A 142 15.30 19.31 13.87
N MET A 143 14.83 19.85 15.02
CA MET A 143 14.99 19.19 16.32
C MET A 143 14.26 17.85 16.37
N ARG A 144 13.06 17.79 15.78
CA ARG A 144 12.30 16.54 15.69
C ARG A 144 13.00 15.54 14.78
N THR A 145 13.55 15.98 13.65
CA THR A 145 14.27 15.11 12.72
C THR A 145 15.53 14.51 13.36
N LEU A 146 16.26 15.27 14.17
CA LEU A 146 17.45 14.77 14.88
C LEU A 146 17.10 13.98 16.15
N GLY A 147 16.01 14.34 16.82
CA GLY A 147 15.57 13.75 18.09
C GLY A 147 14.66 12.53 17.95
N SER A 148 14.11 12.27 16.76
CA SER A 148 13.26 11.11 16.52
C SER A 148 14.09 9.83 16.45
N THR A 149 13.89 8.93 17.41
CA THR A 149 14.37 7.55 17.33
C THR A 149 13.20 6.65 16.99
N GLN A 150 13.14 6.15 15.76
CA GLN A 150 11.98 5.37 15.27
C GLN A 150 11.67 4.14 16.14
N MET A 151 12.69 3.49 16.71
CA MET A 151 12.49 2.34 17.59
C MET A 151 11.77 2.66 18.90
N LEU A 152 11.83 3.92 19.34
CA LEU A 152 11.20 4.37 20.60
C LEU A 152 9.78 4.92 20.39
N GLU A 153 9.33 5.06 19.15
CA GLU A 153 7.95 5.46 18.87
C GLU A 153 6.97 4.43 19.46
N ALA A 154 5.89 4.91 20.07
CA ALA A 154 4.95 4.06 20.81
C ALA A 154 4.38 2.92 19.96
N GLU A 155 4.09 3.20 18.68
CA GLU A 155 3.57 2.22 17.72
C GLU A 155 4.59 1.12 17.41
N ASN A 156 5.86 1.49 17.20
CA ASN A 156 6.94 0.53 16.96
C ASN A 156 7.27 -0.28 18.23
N ARG A 157 7.31 0.38 19.40
CA ARG A 157 7.61 -0.28 20.67
C ARG A 157 6.55 -1.30 21.08
N GLY A 158 5.27 -1.02 20.82
CA GLY A 158 4.17 -1.94 21.12
C GLY A 158 4.18 -3.19 20.26
N ARG A 159 4.45 -3.04 18.95
CA ARG A 159 4.46 -4.16 17.99
C ARG A 159 5.77 -4.93 17.94
N PHE A 160 6.88 -4.36 18.40
CA PHE A 160 8.19 -5.00 18.32
C PHE A 160 8.25 -6.38 19.02
N PRO A 161 7.74 -6.56 20.26
CA PRO A 161 7.72 -7.87 20.91
C PRO A 161 6.92 -8.92 20.15
N GLU A 162 5.75 -8.54 19.60
CA GLU A 162 4.89 -9.43 18.81
C GLU A 162 5.62 -9.91 17.56
N ARG A 163 6.29 -9.01 16.84
CA ARG A 163 7.09 -9.35 15.65
C ARG A 163 8.26 -10.28 15.97
N VAL A 164 8.95 -10.05 17.08
CA VAL A 164 10.05 -10.91 17.55
C VAL A 164 9.52 -12.30 17.93
N SER A 165 8.37 -12.36 18.62
CA SER A 165 7.73 -13.63 18.98
C SER A 165 7.32 -14.44 17.74
N ALA A 166 6.64 -13.80 16.78
CA ALA A 166 6.22 -14.44 15.54
C ALA A 166 7.42 -14.94 14.71
N ALA A 167 8.51 -14.17 14.66
CA ALA A 167 9.74 -14.59 14.01
C ALA A 167 10.37 -15.80 14.72
N ALA A 168 10.39 -15.81 16.06
CA ALA A 168 10.93 -16.92 16.85
C ALA A 168 10.10 -18.21 16.65
N GLU A 169 8.78 -18.11 16.58
CA GLU A 169 7.89 -19.24 16.26
C GLU A 169 8.18 -19.78 14.86
N LYS A 170 8.27 -18.91 13.85
CA LYS A 170 8.58 -19.31 12.47
C LYS A 170 9.95 -19.99 12.33
N VAL A 171 10.96 -19.54 13.09
CA VAL A 171 12.28 -20.19 13.13
C VAL A 171 12.18 -21.60 13.74
N ARG A 172 11.42 -21.76 14.84
CA ARG A 172 11.20 -23.08 15.46
C ARG A 172 10.50 -24.05 14.51
N GLU A 173 9.49 -23.61 13.78
CA GLU A 173 8.79 -24.44 12.79
C GLU A 173 9.72 -24.93 11.68
N LEU A 174 10.60 -24.05 11.18
CA LEU A 174 11.59 -24.41 10.17
C LEU A 174 12.63 -25.40 10.70
N ASP A 175 13.07 -25.26 11.95
CA ASP A 175 14.02 -26.19 12.57
C ASP A 175 13.41 -27.58 12.75
N LEU A 176 12.13 -27.67 13.17
CA LEU A 176 11.40 -28.94 13.25
C LEU A 176 11.24 -29.61 11.87
N THR A 177 10.95 -28.81 10.83
CA THR A 177 10.82 -29.31 9.45
C THR A 177 12.14 -29.86 8.92
N LYS A 178 13.26 -29.19 9.21
CA LYS A 178 14.61 -29.66 8.85
C LYS A 178 14.99 -30.95 9.59
N GLN A 179 14.66 -31.08 10.87
CA GLN A 179 14.91 -32.30 11.63
C GLN A 179 14.08 -33.49 11.13
N GLY A 180 12.82 -33.27 10.75
CA GLY A 180 11.97 -34.30 10.13
C GLY A 180 12.42 -34.74 8.74
N ALA A 181 12.97 -33.82 7.94
CA ALA A 181 13.55 -34.16 6.64
C ALA A 181 14.87 -34.96 6.76
N ALA A 182 15.69 -34.65 7.78
CA ALA A 182 16.94 -35.37 8.05
C ALA A 182 16.72 -36.80 8.56
N THR A 183 15.68 -37.05 9.35
CA THR A 183 15.32 -38.40 9.80
C THR A 183 14.67 -39.25 8.71
N ALA A 184 13.91 -38.65 7.79
CA ALA A 184 13.35 -39.35 6.63
C ALA A 184 14.41 -39.74 5.57
N ALA A 185 15.46 -38.94 5.39
CA ALA A 185 16.56 -39.25 4.46
C ALA A 185 17.55 -40.31 4.98
N GLY A 186 17.57 -40.59 6.29
CA GLY A 186 18.46 -41.57 6.93
C GLY A 186 17.89 -42.98 7.10
N GLY A 187 16.63 -43.22 6.72
CA GLY A 187 15.90 -44.49 6.94
C GLY A 187 15.94 -45.50 5.79
N GLY A 188 16.74 -45.26 4.75
CA GLY A 188 16.88 -46.15 3.60
C GLY A 188 18.24 -46.84 3.56
N VAL A 189 18.45 -47.85 4.40
CA VAL A 189 19.45 -48.93 4.22
C VAL A 189 18.81 -50.24 4.65
#